data_AF-A0AAW6FQU2-F1
#
_entry.id   AF-A0AAW6FQU2-F1
#
_cell.length_a   1.000
_cell.length_b   1.000
_cell.length_c   1.000
_cell.angle_alpha   90.00
_cell.angle_beta   90.00
_cell.angle_gamma   90.00
#
_symmetry.space_group_name_H-M   'P 1'
#
loop_
_entity.id
_entity.type
_entity.pdbx_description
1 polymer ?
#
loop_
_entity_poly.entity_id
_entity_poly.type
_entity_poly.pdbx_seq_one_letter_code
_entity_poly.pdbx_strand_id
1 'polypeptide(L)'
;MATFYYPNNWHIHHSTKGGGQLLLCTAGEGWYQEEGKSAVGLKAGSVVMIPPNVKHWHGAKKDSWFSHIAIEVPGENCDNEWCEPVTDEEYNKL
;
A
#
# COMPACT_ATOMS: atom_id res chain seq x y z
N MET A 1 -3.52 -2.20 12.70
CA MET A 1 -4.21 -0.99 12.18
C MET A 1 -3.14 0.06 11.98
N ALA A 2 -3.10 0.70 10.83
CA ALA A 2 -2.18 1.78 10.50
C ALA A 2 -2.97 3.03 10.12
N THR A 3 -2.41 4.20 10.43
CA THR A 3 -2.98 5.50 10.08
C THR A 3 -1.90 6.36 9.44
N PHE A 4 -2.23 6.95 8.29
CA PHE A 4 -1.34 7.73 7.46
C PHE A 4 -1.86 9.16 7.32
N TYR A 5 -0.91 10.09 7.23
CA TYR A 5 -1.13 11.49 6.83
C TYR A 5 -0.35 11.84 5.55
N TYR A 6 0.50 10.92 5.09
CA TYR A 6 1.40 11.02 3.94
C TYR A 6 1.53 9.63 3.28
N PRO A 7 2.01 9.52 2.03
CA PRO A 7 2.42 8.24 1.45
C PRO A 7 3.46 7.53 2.32
N ASN A 8 3.46 6.19 2.32
CA ASN A 8 4.60 5.42 2.81
C ASN A 8 5.66 5.25 1.71
N ASN A 9 6.73 4.52 2.01
CA ASN A 9 7.75 4.18 1.01
C ASN A 9 7.21 3.11 0.05
N TRP A 10 7.76 3.10 -1.16
CA TRP A 10 7.69 1.91 -2.00
C TRP A 10 8.24 0.70 -1.23
N HIS A 11 7.55 -0.43 -1.33
CA HIS A 11 7.97 -1.66 -0.66
C HIS A 11 7.44 -2.90 -1.39
N ILE A 12 8.07 -4.04 -1.08
CA ILE A 12 7.72 -5.34 -1.63
C ILE A 12 7.52 -6.31 -0.47
N HIS A 13 6.42 -7.05 -0.52
CA HIS A 13 6.21 -8.23 0.32
C HIS A 13 6.65 -9.47 -0.45
N HIS A 14 7.83 -10.00 -0.14
CA HIS A 14 8.38 -11.16 -0.81
C HIS A 14 7.75 -12.45 -0.30
N SER A 15 7.63 -13.41 -1.21
CA SER A 15 7.34 -14.80 -0.87
C SER A 15 7.71 -15.70 -2.02
N THR A 16 8.20 -16.89 -1.69
CA THR A 16 8.50 -17.95 -2.66
C THR A 16 7.26 -18.75 -3.07
N LYS A 17 6.21 -18.76 -2.23
CA LYS A 17 4.94 -19.45 -2.48
C LYS A 17 3.84 -18.91 -1.56
N GLY A 18 2.69 -18.56 -2.15
CA GLY A 18 1.64 -17.85 -1.40
C GLY A 18 2.09 -16.43 -1.05
N GLY A 19 1.62 -15.89 0.09
CA GLY A 19 2.04 -14.58 0.55
C GLY A 19 1.30 -13.40 -0.08
N GLY A 20 1.87 -12.21 0.11
CA GLY A 20 1.27 -10.93 -0.26
C GLY A 20 0.61 -10.22 0.92
N GLN A 21 -0.15 -9.17 0.61
CA GLN A 21 -0.81 -8.33 1.60
C GLN A 21 -2.26 -8.06 1.25
N LEU A 22 -3.12 -7.99 2.26
CA LEU A 22 -4.50 -7.54 2.15
C LEU A 22 -4.67 -6.24 2.94
N LEU A 23 -5.24 -5.21 2.31
CA LEU A 23 -5.65 -3.98 2.95
C LEU A 23 -7.17 -3.94 3.10
N LEU A 24 -7.64 -3.76 4.34
CA LEU A 24 -9.04 -3.46 4.63
C LEU A 24 -9.13 -2.00 5.11
N CYS A 25 -9.67 -1.13 4.27
CA CYS A 25 -9.72 0.30 4.51
C CYS A 25 -10.86 0.62 5.48
N THR A 26 -10.55 1.30 6.58
CA THR A 26 -11.49 1.51 7.69
C THR A 26 -11.98 2.94 7.79
N ALA A 27 -11.16 3.94 7.43
CA ALA A 27 -11.55 5.35 7.49
C ALA A 27 -10.65 6.26 6.65
N GLY A 28 -11.13 7.48 6.39
CA GLY A 28 -10.42 8.49 5.60
C GLY A 28 -10.34 8.16 4.12
N GLU A 29 -9.49 8.91 3.40
CA GLU A 29 -9.22 8.73 1.98
C GLU A 29 -7.73 8.52 1.72
N GLY A 30 -7.41 7.49 0.94
CA GLY A 30 -6.04 7.11 0.64
C GLY A 30 -5.79 6.84 -0.84
N TRP A 31 -4.53 6.53 -1.12
CA TRP A 31 -4.04 6.03 -2.39
C TRP A 31 -3.37 4.67 -2.19
N TYR A 32 -3.47 3.82 -3.21
CA TYR A 32 -2.64 2.64 -3.41
C TYR A 32 -2.11 2.65 -4.84
N GLN A 33 -0.85 2.28 -5.03
CA GLN A 33 -0.27 2.21 -6.36
C GLN A 33 0.76 1.09 -6.45
N GLU A 34 0.72 0.37 -7.56
CA GLU A 34 1.79 -0.55 -7.99
C GLU A 34 2.74 0.15 -8.95
N GLU A 35 4.02 -0.24 -8.94
CA GLU A 35 5.02 0.33 -9.84
C GLU A 35 4.60 0.18 -11.31
N GLY A 36 4.65 1.27 -12.06
CA GLY A 36 4.24 1.31 -13.47
C GLY A 36 2.72 1.30 -13.73
N LYS A 37 1.87 1.29 -12.69
CA LYS A 37 0.41 1.39 -12.83
C LYS A 37 -0.13 2.73 -12.33
N SER A 38 -1.35 3.08 -12.76
CA SER A 38 -2.08 4.22 -12.22
C SER A 38 -2.48 3.99 -10.77
N ALA A 39 -2.42 5.04 -9.94
CA ALA A 39 -2.87 4.97 -8.56
C ALA A 39 -4.39 4.74 -8.47
N VAL A 40 -4.81 4.05 -7.42
CA VAL A 40 -6.19 3.68 -7.13
C VAL A 40 -6.64 4.36 -5.84
N GLY A 41 -7.75 5.08 -5.89
CA GLY A 41 -8.31 5.78 -4.74
C GLY A 41 -8.95 4.82 -3.74
N LEU A 42 -8.66 5.01 -2.46
CA LEU A 42 -9.13 4.20 -1.36
C LEU A 42 -10.04 5.00 -0.42
N LYS A 43 -11.05 4.33 0.13
CA LYS A 43 -11.97 4.87 1.15
C LYS A 43 -12.42 3.75 2.09
N ALA A 44 -13.12 4.11 3.17
CA ALA A 44 -13.73 3.12 4.06
C ALA A 44 -14.55 2.08 3.27
N GLY A 45 -14.30 0.79 3.53
CA GLY A 45 -14.91 -0.34 2.83
C GLY A 45 -14.15 -0.81 1.57
N SER A 46 -13.15 -0.07 1.09
CA SER A 46 -12.24 -0.57 0.03
C SER A 46 -11.43 -1.76 0.54
N VAL A 47 -11.23 -2.75 -0.33
CA VAL A 47 -10.38 -3.92 -0.10
C VAL A 47 -9.36 -4.01 -1.23
N VAL A 48 -8.08 -4.14 -0.88
CA VAL A 48 -7.00 -4.30 -1.85
C VAL A 48 -6.25 -5.58 -1.54
N MET A 49 -6.16 -6.48 -2.52
CA MET A 49 -5.29 -7.65 -2.45
C MET A 49 -4.04 -7.39 -3.28
N ILE A 50 -2.90 -7.44 -2.62
CA ILE A 50 -1.59 -7.12 -3.17
C ILE A 50 -0.82 -8.44 -3.28
N PRO A 51 -0.57 -8.96 -4.49
CA PRO A 51 0.18 -10.19 -4.66
C PRO A 51 1.61 -10.08 -4.09
N PRO A 52 2.23 -11.21 -3.72
CA PRO A 52 3.64 -11.21 -3.34
C PRO A 52 4.52 -10.71 -4.48
N ASN A 53 5.68 -10.14 -4.14
CA ASN A 53 6.70 -9.66 -5.08
C ASN A 53 6.27 -8.46 -5.94
N VAL A 54 5.14 -7.81 -5.62
CA VAL A 54 4.70 -6.57 -6.27
C VAL A 54 5.24 -5.37 -5.50
N LYS A 55 6.01 -4.51 -6.18
CA LYS A 55 6.45 -3.22 -5.63
C LYS A 55 5.29 -2.23 -5.63
N HIS A 56 4.96 -1.71 -4.45
CA HIS A 56 3.78 -0.87 -4.26
C HIS A 56 3.99 0.12 -3.12
N TRP A 57 3.11 1.12 -3.04
CA TRP A 57 2.96 1.98 -1.87
C TRP A 57 1.47 2.21 -1.59
N HIS A 58 1.19 2.64 -0.37
CA HIS A 58 -0.14 3.09 0.06
C HIS A 58 -0.02 4.18 1.11
N GLY A 59 -1.02 5.04 1.20
CA GLY A 59 -1.01 6.12 2.19
C GLY A 59 -2.19 7.05 2.03
N ALA A 60 -2.12 8.19 2.71
CA ALA A 60 -3.19 9.19 2.65
C ALA A 60 -3.24 9.88 1.28
N LYS A 61 -4.43 10.41 0.91
CA LYS A 61 -4.54 11.43 -0.13
C LYS A 61 -4.12 12.80 0.41
N LYS A 62 -3.87 13.74 -0.50
CA LYS A 62 -3.63 15.14 -0.16
C LYS A 62 -4.82 15.70 0.62
N ASP A 63 -4.53 16.45 1.68
CA ASP A 63 -5.51 17.09 2.56
C ASP A 63 -6.47 16.11 3.27
N SER A 64 -6.09 14.83 3.38
CA SER A 64 -6.82 13.81 4.13
C SER A 64 -5.88 13.03 5.05
N TRP A 65 -6.47 12.36 6.04
CA TRP A 65 -5.84 11.23 6.73
C TRP A 65 -6.43 9.93 6.18
N PHE A 66 -5.77 8.81 6.42
CA PHE A 66 -6.22 7.50 5.96
C PHE A 66 -5.90 6.40 6.97
N SER A 67 -6.83 5.47 7.20
CA SER A 67 -6.59 4.33 8.08
C SER A 67 -7.10 3.03 7.48
N HIS A 68 -6.33 1.97 7.70
CA HIS A 68 -6.67 0.62 7.28
C HIS A 68 -6.06 -0.44 8.20
N ILE A 69 -6.54 -1.66 8.07
CA ILE A 69 -5.91 -2.85 8.61
C ILE A 69 -5.06 -3.45 7.48
N ALA A 70 -3.77 -3.66 7.75
CA ALA A 70 -2.89 -4.43 6.88
C ALA A 70 -2.78 -5.85 7.43
N ILE A 71 -2.94 -6.83 6.56
CA ILE A 71 -2.90 -8.25 6.90
C ILE A 71 -1.90 -8.90 5.96
N GLU A 72 -0.85 -9.49 6.51
CA GLU A 72 0.06 -10.34 5.74
C GLU A 72 -0.63 -11.67 5.47
N VAL A 73 -0.65 -12.07 4.20
CA VAL A 73 -1.22 -13.36 3.79
C VAL A 73 -0.18 -14.45 4.06
N PRO A 74 -0.56 -15.64 4.58
CA PRO A 74 0.40 -16.72 4.80
C PRO A 74 1.16 -17.10 3.52
N GLY A 75 2.47 -17.26 3.65
CA GLY A 75 3.37 -17.67 2.57
C GLY A 75 4.63 -18.35 3.09
N GLU A 76 5.47 -18.83 2.18
CA GLU A 76 6.76 -19.48 2.48
C GLU A 76 7.93 -18.53 2.19
N ASN A 77 8.90 -18.48 3.11
CA ASN A 77 10.07 -17.57 3.05
C ASN A 77 9.67 -16.11 2.84
N CYS A 78 8.80 -15.59 3.71
CA CYS A 78 8.32 -14.21 3.61
C CYS A 78 9.35 -13.23 4.17
N ASP A 79 9.54 -12.12 3.46
CA ASP A 79 10.32 -10.97 3.92
C ASP A 79 9.76 -9.66 3.33
N ASN A 80 10.17 -8.53 3.91
CA ASN A 80 9.71 -7.21 3.52
C ASN A 80 10.91 -6.38 3.04
N GLU A 81 10.90 -5.98 1.78
CA GLU A 81 11.87 -5.04 1.22
C GLU A 81 11.29 -3.63 1.29
N TRP A 82 11.96 -2.74 2.03
CA TRP A 82 11.67 -1.31 2.01
C TRP A 82 12.55 -0.64 0.96
N CYS A 83 11.92 -0.05 -0.04
CA CYS A 83 12.60 0.64 -1.14
C CYS A 83 12.65 2.16 -0.87
N GLU A 84 12.73 2.95 -1.94
CA GLU A 84 12.77 4.40 -1.88
C GLU A 84 11.44 5.04 -1.40
N PRO A 85 11.50 6.26 -0.82
CA PRO A 85 10.30 7.06 -0.58
C PRO A 85 9.58 7.38 -1.89
N VAL A 86 8.25 7.47 -1.84
CA VAL A 86 7.48 8.10 -2.91
C VAL A 86 7.87 9.57 -2.97
N THR A 87 8.30 10.05 -4.13
CA THR A 87 8.75 11.43 -4.27
C THR A 87 7.57 12.40 -4.26
N ASP A 88 7.80 13.64 -3.81
CA ASP A 88 6.79 14.69 -3.89
C ASP A 88 6.31 14.91 -5.33
N GLU A 89 7.19 14.76 -6.33
CA GLU A 89 6.84 14.93 -7.74
C GLU A 89 5.88 13.84 -8.22
N GLU A 90 6.13 12.58 -7.89
CA GLU A 90 5.24 11.46 -8.21
C GLU A 90 3.89 11.64 -7.53
N TYR A 91 3.90 11.98 -6.24
CA TYR A 91 2.69 12.11 -5.45
C TYR A 91 1.83 13.32 -5.87
N ASN A 92 2.44 14.46 -6.20
CA ASN A 92 1.70 15.65 -6.63
C ASN A 92 1.06 15.52 -8.03
N LYS A 93 1.37 14.46 -8.78
CA LYS A 93 0.72 14.16 -10.07
C LYS A 93 -0.60 13.39 -9.91
N LEU A 94 -0.97 13.02 -8.69
CA LEU A 94 -2.15 12.20 -8.35
C LEU A 94 -3.37 13.04 -7.93
#